data_AF-K0IMH4-F1
#
_entry.id   AF-K0IMH4-F1
#
_cell.length_a   1.000
_cell.length_b   1.000
_cell.length_c   1.000
_cell.angle_alpha   90.00
_cell.angle_beta   90.00
_cell.angle_gamma   90.00
#
_symmetry.space_group_name_H-M   'P 1'
#
loop_
_entity.id
_entity.type
_entity.pdbx_description
1 polymer ?
#
loop_
_entity_poly.entity_id
_entity_poly.type
_entity_poly.pdbx_seq_one_letter_code
_entity_poly.pdbx_strand_id
1 'polypeptide(L)'
;MPERVPDVTKLKILRLWLAGESRDNIARKTGVGTGTVSNVISEWRTSYANYNIDALRELGIAMKNAGITPKEAADAARVFNMLTKNNVKLDDLDFFISDAYKTCSNTGLPTERLVDLLNQFFALSSSLNIPAEELPIQLAKLKNEVEGLKKSKIELEQELSNKETTLLDLQQFVTAREMLREHLGDDNGNFSIVEHLPKLANMLRNAKEMQYNPSKIISKISKIKSLQEQESALRVAIENKERRYRYFARESQRLENKVNSLSQTVRFYKELKAMGFGLRQLRLLHSILEELVNDSIIIDSIFAVETPGKAAVTKFFRDLEEMYPQLLDYQERIRQLKVDAENYNYLAENAKKRYADRKDLIDTVEILTNRKGFNRDDIIYLQSIIMKHNIGRANKKKFAADLDKYGSIEDAIADSSFQLGELQKQEISLQARIKQLKSDVEDLEAKRIAISESLKDGALFIQALLAQAEAEAKQGISSVVQEARQGMQTAKELLDECKKISYETIATVSKLNLEVSKQFESISRLEGFKDLAEVISIASAIDTNEKLGASSRELLPKLDLHTIGVLSMLISAYEKYGPEAKVITEPFSRVRALLATFVATSHIGAKQM
;
A
#
# COMPACT_ATOMS: atom_id res chain seq x y z
N MET A 1 -72.24 -84.52 37.39
CA MET A 1 -71.54 -83.22 37.30
C MET A 1 -72.56 -82.16 36.92
N PRO A 2 -72.60 -80.99 37.57
CA PRO A 2 -73.48 -79.92 37.12
C PRO A 2 -73.11 -79.49 35.69
N GLU A 3 -74.13 -79.23 34.89
CA GLU A 3 -74.04 -78.93 33.46
C GLU A 3 -73.20 -77.67 33.20
N ARG A 4 -72.28 -77.74 32.22
CA ARG A 4 -71.31 -76.67 31.96
C ARG A 4 -72.04 -75.45 31.39
N VAL A 5 -71.91 -74.31 32.04
CA VAL A 5 -72.56 -73.06 31.62
C VAL A 5 -72.08 -72.70 30.21
N PRO A 6 -73.00 -72.45 29.24
CA PRO A 6 -72.63 -72.08 27.88
C PRO A 6 -71.73 -70.82 27.84
N ASP A 7 -70.74 -70.81 26.96
CA ASP A 7 -69.76 -69.71 26.88
C ASP A 7 -70.39 -68.35 26.56
N VAL A 8 -71.46 -68.33 25.77
CA VAL A 8 -72.25 -67.12 25.50
C VAL A 8 -72.81 -66.52 26.80
N THR A 9 -73.28 -67.39 27.70
CA THR A 9 -73.80 -66.98 29.01
C THR A 9 -72.65 -66.51 29.91
N LYS A 10 -71.47 -67.18 29.87
CA LYS A 10 -70.27 -66.71 30.59
C LYS A 10 -69.86 -65.29 30.14
N LEU A 11 -69.78 -65.03 28.84
CA LEU A 11 -69.44 -63.70 28.31
C LEU A 11 -70.48 -62.64 28.69
N LYS A 12 -71.77 -62.97 28.67
CA LYS A 12 -72.84 -62.07 29.12
C LYS A 12 -72.70 -61.72 30.60
N ILE A 13 -72.37 -62.71 31.43
CA ILE A 13 -72.07 -62.51 32.86
C ILE A 13 -70.90 -61.52 33.02
N LEU A 14 -69.78 -61.74 32.32
CA LEU A 14 -68.60 -60.88 32.41
C LEU A 14 -68.86 -59.45 31.91
N ARG A 15 -69.61 -59.27 30.82
CA ARG A 15 -69.99 -57.93 30.33
C ARG A 15 -70.85 -57.17 31.33
N LEU A 16 -71.86 -57.81 31.90
CA LEU A 16 -72.70 -57.18 32.92
C LEU A 16 -71.91 -56.88 34.20
N TRP A 17 -70.96 -57.75 34.54
CA TRP A 17 -70.05 -57.55 35.66
C TRP A 17 -69.10 -56.37 35.43
N LEU A 18 -68.49 -56.25 34.25
CA LEU A 18 -67.67 -55.09 33.90
C LEU A 18 -68.50 -53.80 33.79
N ALA A 19 -69.78 -53.89 33.42
CA ALA A 19 -70.72 -52.77 33.46
C ALA A 19 -71.19 -52.39 34.88
N GLY A 20 -70.56 -52.97 35.92
CA GLY A 20 -70.81 -52.61 37.32
C GLY A 20 -72.09 -53.18 37.92
N GLU A 21 -72.72 -54.19 37.31
CA GLU A 21 -73.88 -54.83 37.92
C GLU A 21 -73.52 -55.67 39.15
N SER A 22 -74.42 -55.71 40.14
CA SER A 22 -74.29 -56.56 41.31
C SER A 22 -74.45 -58.03 40.91
N ARG A 23 -73.78 -58.93 41.62
CA ARG A 23 -73.81 -60.37 41.34
C ARG A 23 -75.24 -60.91 41.27
N ASP A 24 -76.10 -60.48 42.18
CA ASP A 24 -77.47 -60.95 42.27
C ASP A 24 -78.34 -60.41 41.12
N ASN A 25 -78.09 -59.18 40.67
CA ASN A 25 -78.74 -58.64 39.48
C ASN A 25 -78.28 -59.35 38.21
N ILE A 26 -77.00 -59.71 38.13
CA ILE A 26 -76.47 -60.49 36.99
C ILE A 26 -77.15 -61.85 36.95
N ALA A 27 -77.16 -62.58 38.07
CA ALA A 27 -77.83 -63.87 38.22
C ALA A 27 -79.29 -63.80 37.76
N ARG A 28 -80.03 -62.75 38.16
CA ARG A 28 -81.40 -62.50 37.73
C ARG A 28 -81.52 -62.22 36.23
N LYS A 29 -80.63 -61.40 35.65
CA LYS A 29 -80.64 -61.02 34.23
C LYS A 29 -80.19 -62.15 33.29
N THR A 30 -79.40 -63.10 33.78
CA THR A 30 -78.89 -64.23 33.00
C THR A 30 -79.60 -65.55 33.29
N GLY A 31 -80.44 -65.60 34.34
CA GLY A 31 -81.19 -66.79 34.74
C GLY A 31 -80.34 -67.88 35.39
N VAL A 32 -79.12 -67.55 35.86
CA VAL A 32 -78.20 -68.52 36.47
C VAL A 32 -78.06 -68.28 37.98
N GLY A 33 -77.63 -69.30 38.73
CA GLY A 33 -77.36 -69.17 40.16
C GLY A 33 -76.22 -68.19 40.50
N THR A 34 -76.32 -67.49 41.63
CA THR A 34 -75.29 -66.54 42.10
C THR A 34 -73.92 -67.18 42.35
N GLY A 35 -73.91 -68.44 42.81
CA GLY A 35 -72.68 -69.24 42.93
C GLY A 35 -72.00 -69.45 41.57
N THR A 36 -72.78 -69.70 40.52
CA THR A 36 -72.29 -69.83 39.15
C THR A 36 -71.68 -68.53 38.64
N VAL A 37 -72.33 -67.38 38.88
CA VAL A 37 -71.78 -66.07 38.53
C VAL A 37 -70.43 -65.85 39.22
N SER A 38 -70.33 -66.17 40.52
CA SER A 38 -69.07 -66.04 41.29
C SER A 38 -67.95 -66.89 40.70
N ASN A 39 -68.25 -68.16 40.39
CA ASN A 39 -67.27 -69.09 39.84
C ASN A 39 -66.76 -68.63 38.46
N VAL A 40 -67.64 -68.13 37.59
CA VAL A 40 -67.24 -67.59 36.28
C VAL A 40 -66.34 -66.36 36.44
N ILE A 41 -66.66 -65.45 37.38
CA ILE A 41 -65.83 -64.28 37.64
C ILE A 41 -64.47 -64.68 38.23
N SER A 42 -64.41 -65.62 39.18
CA SER A 42 -63.16 -66.08 39.78
C SER A 42 -62.28 -66.85 38.78
N GLU A 43 -62.89 -67.66 37.92
CA GLU A 43 -62.22 -68.35 36.81
C GLU A 43 -61.60 -67.31 35.87
N TRP A 44 -62.36 -66.27 35.51
CA TRP A 44 -61.87 -65.20 34.64
C TRP A 44 -60.76 -64.37 35.29
N ARG A 45 -60.91 -64.00 36.57
CA ARG A 45 -59.88 -63.30 37.35
C ARG A 45 -58.57 -64.10 37.39
N THR A 46 -58.64 -65.40 37.67
CA THR A 46 -57.46 -66.28 37.72
C THR A 46 -56.80 -66.42 36.34
N SER A 47 -57.60 -66.53 35.27
CA SER A 47 -57.09 -66.68 33.90
C SER A 47 -56.29 -65.48 33.41
N TYR A 48 -56.55 -64.29 33.97
CA TYR A 48 -55.92 -63.03 33.60
C TYR A 48 -55.25 -62.35 34.80
N ALA A 49 -54.69 -63.13 35.72
CA ALA A 49 -54.15 -62.65 37.00
C ALA A 49 -53.11 -61.51 36.90
N ASN A 50 -52.48 -61.32 35.73
CA ASN A 50 -51.53 -60.22 35.48
C ASN A 50 -52.20 -58.87 35.15
N TYR A 51 -53.53 -58.83 34.97
CA TYR A 51 -54.28 -57.62 34.67
C TYR A 51 -55.17 -57.25 35.86
N ASN A 52 -55.22 -55.96 36.23
CA ASN A 52 -56.08 -55.47 37.30
C ASN A 52 -57.55 -55.39 36.84
N ILE A 53 -58.17 -56.56 36.72
CA ILE A 53 -59.57 -56.72 36.28
C ILE A 53 -60.54 -56.00 37.24
N ASP A 54 -60.19 -55.91 38.52
CA ASP A 54 -61.01 -55.24 39.52
C ASP A 54 -61.03 -53.73 39.29
N ALA A 55 -59.90 -53.11 38.90
CA ALA A 55 -59.88 -51.71 38.47
C ALA A 55 -60.75 -51.45 37.22
N LEU A 56 -60.81 -52.39 36.26
CA LEU A 56 -61.71 -52.27 35.11
C LEU A 56 -63.18 -52.31 35.52
N ARG A 57 -63.53 -53.12 36.53
CA ARG A 57 -64.88 -53.12 37.10
C ARG A 57 -65.16 -51.84 37.87
N GLU A 58 -64.22 -51.34 38.67
CA GLU A 58 -64.37 -50.07 39.40
C GLU A 58 -64.60 -48.92 38.44
N LEU A 59 -63.84 -48.86 37.33
CA LEU A 59 -64.08 -47.89 36.26
C LEU A 59 -65.49 -48.03 35.68
N GLY A 60 -65.92 -49.25 35.36
CA GLY A 60 -67.27 -49.49 34.86
C GLY A 60 -68.39 -49.09 35.84
N ILE A 61 -68.18 -49.29 37.15
CA ILE A 61 -69.09 -48.82 38.21
C ILE A 61 -69.10 -47.29 38.26
N ALA A 62 -67.93 -46.65 38.25
CA ALA A 62 -67.82 -45.20 38.28
C ALA A 62 -68.51 -44.56 37.08
N MET A 63 -68.30 -45.11 35.88
CA MET A 63 -68.94 -44.67 34.65
C MET A 63 -70.47 -44.82 34.71
N LYS A 64 -70.96 -45.96 35.20
CA LYS A 64 -72.41 -46.18 35.40
C LYS A 64 -73.00 -45.17 36.39
N ASN A 65 -72.31 -44.91 37.50
CA ASN A 65 -72.75 -43.94 38.51
C ASN A 65 -72.76 -42.50 37.97
N ALA A 66 -71.81 -42.17 37.08
CA ALA A 66 -71.76 -40.89 36.38
C ALA A 66 -72.76 -40.80 35.20
N GLY A 67 -73.44 -41.90 34.84
CA GLY A 67 -74.34 -41.96 33.69
C GLY A 67 -73.64 -41.92 32.33
N ILE A 68 -72.33 -42.22 32.28
CA ILE A 68 -71.50 -42.11 31.07
C ILE A 68 -71.31 -43.48 30.43
N THR A 69 -71.50 -43.56 29.12
CA THR A 69 -71.26 -44.78 28.34
C THR A 69 -69.76 -44.99 28.06
N PRO A 70 -69.30 -46.24 27.83
CA PRO A 70 -67.93 -46.54 27.39
C PRO A 70 -67.45 -45.71 26.19
N LYS A 71 -68.35 -45.43 25.25
CA LYS A 71 -68.05 -44.62 24.07
C LYS A 71 -67.80 -43.16 24.44
N GLU A 72 -68.67 -42.57 25.25
CA GLU A 72 -68.53 -41.17 25.70
C GLU A 72 -67.27 -40.97 26.53
N ALA A 73 -66.91 -41.91 27.40
CA ALA A 73 -65.65 -41.82 28.14
C ALA A 73 -64.43 -41.94 27.21
N ALA A 74 -64.50 -42.78 26.17
CA ALA A 74 -63.44 -42.88 25.18
C ALA A 74 -63.31 -41.59 24.34
N ASP A 75 -64.43 -40.98 23.96
CA ASP A 75 -64.45 -39.70 23.25
C ASP A 75 -63.93 -38.57 24.14
N ALA A 76 -64.34 -38.50 25.42
CA ALA A 76 -63.81 -37.56 26.40
C ALA A 76 -62.30 -37.75 26.63
N ALA A 77 -61.83 -38.99 26.74
CA ALA A 77 -60.40 -39.30 26.84
C ALA A 77 -59.63 -38.88 25.59
N ARG A 78 -60.22 -39.02 24.39
CA ARG A 78 -59.61 -38.54 23.13
C ARG A 78 -59.47 -37.02 23.15
N VAL A 79 -60.51 -36.29 23.54
CA VAL A 79 -60.46 -34.82 23.66
C VAL A 79 -59.43 -34.40 24.70
N PHE A 80 -59.44 -35.01 25.89
CA PHE A 80 -58.45 -34.79 26.94
C PHE A 80 -57.01 -35.00 26.44
N ASN A 81 -56.77 -36.08 25.70
CA ASN A 81 -55.46 -36.38 25.12
C ASN A 81 -55.04 -35.36 24.05
N MET A 82 -55.98 -34.82 23.26
CA MET A 82 -55.69 -33.74 22.32
C MET A 82 -55.32 -32.45 23.04
N LEU A 83 -56.02 -32.11 24.12
CA LEU A 83 -55.74 -30.90 24.91
C LEU A 83 -54.38 -30.98 25.61
N THR A 84 -54.10 -32.11 26.27
CA THR A 84 -52.81 -32.32 26.97
C THR A 84 -51.63 -32.33 26.01
N LYS A 85 -51.76 -32.91 24.81
CA LYS A 85 -50.72 -32.83 23.76
C LYS A 85 -50.41 -31.40 23.32
N ASN A 86 -51.38 -30.49 23.42
CA ASN A 86 -51.22 -29.08 23.09
C ASN A 86 -50.97 -28.20 24.33
N ASN A 87 -50.59 -28.79 25.47
CA ASN A 87 -50.30 -28.11 26.74
C ASN A 87 -51.46 -27.26 27.30
N VAL A 88 -52.71 -27.58 26.95
CA VAL A 88 -53.89 -26.92 27.51
C VAL A 88 -54.26 -27.58 28.82
N LYS A 89 -54.30 -26.82 29.92
CA LYS A 89 -54.76 -27.30 31.23
C LYS A 89 -56.28 -27.37 31.24
N LEU A 90 -56.86 -28.36 31.92
CA LEU A 90 -58.32 -28.50 31.97
C LEU A 90 -59.01 -27.32 32.64
N ASP A 91 -58.39 -26.76 33.68
CA ASP A 91 -58.95 -25.61 34.40
C ASP A 91 -59.11 -24.39 33.47
N ASP A 92 -58.21 -24.22 32.50
CA ASP A 92 -58.27 -23.15 31.51
C ASP A 92 -59.38 -23.39 30.47
N LEU A 93 -59.72 -24.66 30.19
CA LEU A 93 -60.77 -25.03 29.25
C LEU A 93 -62.15 -24.67 29.79
N ASP A 94 -62.40 -24.92 31.08
CA ASP A 94 -63.69 -24.59 31.71
C ASP A 94 -63.95 -23.07 31.66
N PHE A 95 -62.91 -22.26 31.91
CA PHE A 95 -63.00 -20.81 31.75
C PHE A 95 -63.28 -20.41 30.30
N PHE A 96 -62.52 -20.97 29.36
CA PHE A 96 -62.65 -20.66 27.92
C PHE A 96 -64.04 -21.01 27.38
N ILE A 97 -64.56 -22.21 27.65
CA ILE A 97 -65.88 -22.64 27.16
C ILE A 97 -66.98 -21.77 27.77
N SER A 98 -66.87 -21.45 29.06
CA SER A 98 -67.84 -20.59 29.75
C SER A 98 -67.86 -19.17 29.19
N ASP A 99 -66.69 -18.60 28.92
CA ASP A 99 -66.57 -17.24 28.37
C ASP A 99 -67.03 -17.17 26.91
N ALA A 100 -66.67 -18.17 26.09
CA ALA A 100 -67.15 -18.31 24.72
C ALA A 100 -68.69 -18.41 24.69
N TYR A 101 -69.28 -19.23 25.57
CA TYR A 101 -70.74 -19.38 25.65
C TYR A 101 -71.44 -18.08 26.07
N LYS A 102 -70.93 -17.38 27.09
CA LYS A 102 -71.46 -16.08 27.53
C LYS A 102 -71.37 -15.04 26.42
N THR A 103 -70.23 -14.98 25.73
CA THR A 103 -70.02 -14.05 24.63
C THR A 103 -71.00 -14.32 23.50
N CYS A 104 -71.13 -15.57 23.06
CA CYS A 104 -72.12 -15.97 22.04
C CYS A 104 -73.55 -15.59 22.43
N SER A 105 -73.92 -15.85 23.70
CA SER A 105 -75.26 -15.52 24.22
C SER A 105 -75.53 -14.02 24.21
N ASN A 106 -74.54 -13.21 24.59
CA ASN A 106 -74.65 -11.75 24.61
C ASN A 106 -74.70 -11.14 23.20
N THR A 107 -74.04 -11.76 22.23
CA THR A 107 -74.01 -11.28 20.83
C THR A 107 -75.10 -11.88 19.94
N GLY A 108 -75.93 -12.80 20.46
CA GLY A 108 -76.96 -13.51 19.68
C GLY A 108 -76.40 -14.52 18.67
N LEU A 109 -75.17 -15.00 18.87
CA LEU A 109 -74.49 -15.95 17.99
C LEU A 109 -74.83 -17.38 18.40
N PRO A 110 -75.35 -18.23 17.49
CA PRO A 110 -75.61 -19.64 17.80
C PRO A 110 -74.29 -20.36 18.09
N THR A 111 -74.20 -21.07 19.22
CA THR A 111 -72.96 -21.75 19.66
C THR A 111 -72.48 -22.78 18.64
N GLU A 112 -73.40 -23.38 17.90
CA GLU A 112 -73.13 -24.33 16.80
C GLU A 112 -72.29 -23.70 15.67
N ARG A 113 -72.40 -22.38 15.44
CA ARG A 113 -71.64 -21.66 14.41
C ARG A 113 -70.26 -21.21 14.85
N LEU A 114 -69.92 -21.36 16.13
CA LEU A 114 -68.63 -20.91 16.65
C LEU A 114 -67.47 -21.64 15.98
N VAL A 115 -67.62 -22.95 15.74
CA VAL A 115 -66.61 -23.76 15.05
C VAL A 115 -66.46 -23.31 13.59
N ASP A 116 -67.56 -23.01 12.90
CA ASP A 116 -67.53 -22.52 11.52
C ASP A 116 -66.87 -21.14 11.41
N LEU A 117 -67.15 -20.25 12.36
CA LEU A 117 -66.55 -18.92 12.41
C LEU A 117 -65.05 -18.98 12.71
N LEU A 118 -64.62 -19.86 13.61
CA LEU A 118 -63.20 -20.10 13.86
C LEU A 118 -62.51 -20.61 12.58
N ASN A 119 -63.12 -21.56 11.88
CA ASN A 119 -62.59 -22.06 10.61
C ASN A 119 -62.52 -20.96 9.54
N GLN A 120 -63.54 -20.10 9.43
CA GLN A 120 -63.52 -18.96 8.52
C GLN A 120 -62.44 -17.94 8.88
N PHE A 121 -62.25 -17.69 10.18
CA PHE A 121 -61.19 -16.81 10.68
C PHE A 121 -59.80 -17.32 10.28
N PHE A 122 -59.53 -18.62 10.49
CA PHE A 122 -58.27 -19.24 10.07
C PHE A 122 -58.12 -19.32 8.55
N ALA A 123 -59.21 -19.57 7.81
CA ALA A 123 -59.19 -19.55 6.35
C ALA A 123 -58.87 -18.15 5.80
N LEU A 124 -59.38 -17.10 6.43
CA LEU A 124 -59.13 -15.71 6.07
C LEU A 124 -57.70 -15.27 6.44
N SER A 125 -57.21 -15.68 7.61
CA SER A 125 -55.80 -15.54 7.99
C SER A 125 -54.87 -16.22 6.98
N SER A 126 -55.21 -17.43 6.54
CA SER A 126 -54.44 -18.18 5.55
C SER A 126 -54.51 -17.56 4.15
N SER A 127 -55.67 -17.09 3.70
CA SER A 127 -55.82 -16.49 2.36
C SER A 127 -55.11 -15.14 2.24
N LEU A 128 -55.05 -14.38 3.34
CA LEU A 128 -54.32 -13.11 3.40
C LEU A 128 -52.84 -13.30 3.77
N ASN A 129 -52.43 -14.52 4.13
CA ASN A 129 -51.09 -14.86 4.60
C ASN A 129 -50.63 -14.02 5.80
N ILE A 130 -51.58 -13.69 6.69
CA ILE A 130 -51.33 -12.90 7.91
C ILE A 130 -51.45 -13.85 9.10
N PRO A 131 -50.48 -13.87 10.04
CA PRO A 131 -50.60 -14.63 11.28
C PRO A 131 -51.92 -14.29 12.00
N ALA A 132 -52.63 -15.31 12.48
CA ALA A 132 -53.93 -15.16 13.14
C ALA A 132 -53.92 -14.13 14.30
N GLU A 133 -52.76 -13.97 14.95
CA GLU A 133 -52.51 -13.00 16.04
C GLU A 133 -52.46 -11.54 15.55
N GLU A 134 -51.99 -11.30 14.33
CA GLU A 134 -51.86 -9.96 13.74
C GLU A 134 -53.12 -9.53 12.98
N LEU A 135 -53.99 -10.48 12.64
CA LEU A 135 -55.21 -10.24 11.87
C LEU A 135 -56.13 -9.19 12.51
N PRO A 136 -56.40 -9.21 13.84
CA PRO A 136 -57.22 -8.19 14.48
C PRO A 136 -56.59 -6.79 14.42
N ILE A 137 -55.25 -6.72 14.52
CA ILE A 137 -54.50 -5.46 14.47
C ILE A 137 -54.57 -4.87 13.06
N GLN A 138 -54.41 -5.71 12.03
CA GLN A 138 -54.53 -5.27 10.64
C GLN A 138 -55.97 -4.86 10.30
N LEU A 139 -56.98 -5.61 10.74
CA LEU A 139 -58.39 -5.24 10.58
C LEU A 139 -58.71 -3.90 11.27
N ALA A 140 -58.16 -3.64 12.46
CA ALA A 140 -58.32 -2.36 13.13
C ALA A 140 -57.65 -1.21 12.37
N LYS A 141 -56.44 -1.43 11.81
CA LYS A 141 -55.75 -0.45 10.95
C LYS A 141 -56.55 -0.15 9.68
N LEU A 142 -56.98 -1.19 8.96
CA LEU A 142 -57.79 -1.05 7.75
C LEU A 142 -59.14 -0.37 8.05
N LYS A 143 -59.77 -0.67 9.18
CA LYS A 143 -61.00 0.01 9.59
C LYS A 143 -60.76 1.51 9.82
N ASN A 144 -59.70 1.87 10.54
CA ASN A 144 -59.33 3.26 10.77
C ASN A 144 -58.96 3.98 9.47
N GLU A 145 -58.29 3.28 8.54
CA GLU A 145 -57.95 3.81 7.23
C GLU A 145 -59.20 4.02 6.36
N VAL A 146 -60.15 3.08 6.36
CA VAL A 146 -61.43 3.23 5.67
C VAL A 146 -62.27 4.36 6.26
N GLU A 147 -62.28 4.52 7.59
CA GLU A 147 -62.96 5.65 8.24
C GLU A 147 -62.27 6.99 7.91
N GLY A 148 -60.94 7.02 7.89
CA GLY A 148 -60.16 8.18 7.46
C GLY A 148 -60.43 8.56 6.00
N LEU A 149 -60.40 7.58 5.10
CA LEU A 149 -60.69 7.76 3.68
C LEU A 149 -62.14 8.21 3.43
N LYS A 150 -63.11 7.68 4.20
CA LYS A 150 -64.51 8.15 4.13
C LYS A 150 -64.62 9.61 4.58
N LYS A 151 -63.93 10.00 5.65
CA LYS A 151 -63.92 11.38 6.13
C LYS A 151 -63.30 12.32 5.11
N SER A 152 -62.14 11.96 4.54
CA SER A 152 -61.52 12.73 3.46
C SER A 152 -62.37 12.76 2.18
N LYS A 153 -63.09 11.69 1.86
CA LYS A 153 -64.03 11.69 0.73
C LYS A 153 -65.16 12.70 0.96
N ILE A 154 -65.75 12.74 2.15
CA ILE A 154 -66.81 13.70 2.49
C ILE A 154 -66.27 15.13 2.46
N GLU A 155 -65.07 15.37 2.99
CA GLU A 155 -64.40 16.68 2.96
C GLU A 155 -64.10 17.12 1.51
N LEU A 156 -63.61 16.21 0.66
CA LEU A 156 -63.36 16.47 -0.76
C LEU A 156 -64.65 16.70 -1.55
N GLU A 157 -65.73 15.96 -1.27
CA GLU A 157 -67.04 16.14 -1.90
C GLU A 157 -67.69 17.49 -1.51
N GLN A 158 -67.50 17.94 -0.26
CA GLN A 158 -67.88 19.29 0.19
C GLN A 158 -67.03 20.37 -0.48
N GLU A 159 -65.73 20.13 -0.66
CA GLU A 159 -64.84 21.02 -1.40
C GLU A 159 -65.18 21.08 -2.91
N LEU A 160 -65.65 19.97 -3.48
CA LEU A 160 -66.09 19.87 -4.88
C LEU A 160 -67.39 20.64 -5.13
N SER A 161 -68.33 20.58 -4.17
CA SER A 161 -69.59 21.36 -4.21
C SER A 161 -69.36 22.87 -4.10
N ASN A 162 -68.28 23.30 -3.44
CA ASN A 162 -67.87 24.71 -3.37
C ASN A 162 -67.09 25.18 -4.62
N LYS A 163 -66.75 24.26 -5.53
CA LYS A 163 -65.85 24.45 -6.69
C LYS A 163 -66.52 24.25 -8.05
N GLU A 164 -67.86 24.28 -8.17
CA GLU A 164 -68.55 24.21 -9.48
C GLU A 164 -68.17 25.33 -10.47
N THR A 165 -67.44 26.36 -10.03
CA THR A 165 -66.72 27.34 -10.87
C THR A 165 -65.44 26.81 -11.55
N THR A 166 -64.95 25.61 -11.22
CA THR A 166 -63.59 25.11 -11.55
C THR A 166 -63.54 24.04 -12.65
N LEU A 167 -64.68 23.56 -13.16
CA LEU A 167 -64.71 22.50 -14.18
C LEU A 167 -64.15 22.97 -15.53
N LEU A 168 -64.31 24.27 -15.84
CA LEU A 168 -63.74 24.92 -17.01
C LEU A 168 -62.20 25.01 -16.92
N ASP A 169 -61.67 25.37 -15.74
CA ASP A 169 -60.22 25.50 -15.50
C ASP A 169 -59.52 24.14 -15.50
N LEU A 170 -60.18 23.08 -15.01
CA LEU A 170 -59.68 21.70 -15.06
C LEU A 170 -59.63 21.17 -16.49
N GLN A 171 -60.62 21.49 -17.33
CA GLN A 171 -60.57 21.14 -18.75
C GLN A 171 -59.40 21.83 -19.44
N GLN A 172 -59.19 23.13 -19.19
CA GLN A 172 -58.03 23.86 -19.73
C GLN A 172 -56.69 23.27 -19.28
N PHE A 173 -56.58 22.85 -18.01
CA PHE A 173 -55.39 22.18 -17.49
C PHE A 173 -55.14 20.81 -18.14
N VAL A 174 -56.18 20.00 -18.34
CA VAL A 174 -56.07 18.69 -19.00
C VAL A 174 -55.64 18.86 -20.46
N THR A 175 -56.24 19.81 -21.19
CA THR A 175 -55.86 20.11 -22.58
C THR A 175 -54.42 20.60 -22.68
N ALA A 176 -53.99 21.51 -21.77
CA ALA A 176 -52.61 21.98 -21.72
C ALA A 176 -51.61 20.84 -21.42
N ARG A 177 -51.99 19.91 -20.53
CA ARG A 177 -51.16 18.74 -20.18
C ARG A 177 -51.00 17.76 -21.35
N GLU A 178 -52.06 17.52 -22.11
CA GLU A 178 -52.02 16.63 -23.27
C GLU A 178 -51.17 17.22 -24.42
N MET A 179 -51.32 18.51 -24.71
CA MET A 179 -50.47 19.19 -25.70
C MET A 179 -48.98 19.14 -25.34
N LEU A 180 -48.63 19.28 -24.05
CA LEU A 180 -47.26 19.16 -23.57
C LEU A 180 -46.73 17.72 -23.70
N ARG A 181 -47.57 16.71 -23.46
CA ARG A 181 -47.19 15.30 -23.63
C ARG A 181 -46.91 14.95 -25.08
N GLU A 182 -47.68 15.49 -26.02
CA GLU A 182 -47.52 15.26 -27.46
C GLU A 182 -46.22 15.86 -28.01
N HIS A 183 -45.81 17.04 -27.52
CA HIS A 183 -44.66 17.77 -28.06
C HIS A 183 -43.35 17.57 -27.28
N LEU A 184 -43.39 17.04 -26.06
CA LEU A 184 -42.23 16.91 -25.16
C LEU A 184 -42.04 15.52 -24.55
N GLY A 185 -42.92 14.54 -24.87
CA GLY A 185 -42.74 13.15 -24.45
C GLY A 185 -41.53 12.51 -25.12
N ASP A 186 -40.86 11.59 -24.42
CA ASP A 186 -39.89 10.69 -25.04
C ASP A 186 -40.60 9.67 -25.96
N ASP A 187 -39.84 8.89 -26.74
CA ASP A 187 -40.39 7.89 -27.68
C ASP A 187 -41.28 6.81 -26.99
N ASN A 188 -41.28 6.76 -25.65
CA ASN A 188 -42.12 5.87 -24.82
C ASN A 188 -43.34 6.58 -24.21
N GLY A 189 -43.58 7.86 -24.52
CA GLY A 189 -44.73 8.64 -24.06
C GLY A 189 -44.72 8.99 -22.57
N ASN A 190 -43.54 8.94 -21.93
CA ASN A 190 -43.35 9.14 -20.50
C ASN A 190 -42.81 10.55 -20.22
N PHE A 191 -43.71 11.52 -20.04
CA PHE A 191 -43.35 12.88 -19.66
C PHE A 191 -43.47 13.05 -18.14
N SER A 192 -42.32 13.08 -17.45
CA SER A 192 -42.29 13.42 -16.02
C SER A 192 -42.53 14.91 -15.83
N ILE A 193 -43.81 15.28 -15.64
CA ILE A 193 -44.25 16.66 -15.38
C ILE A 193 -43.43 17.30 -14.25
N VAL A 194 -43.04 16.52 -13.24
CA VAL A 194 -42.33 17.01 -12.04
C VAL A 194 -40.90 17.47 -12.35
N GLU A 195 -40.17 16.75 -13.21
CA GLU A 195 -38.77 17.09 -13.53
C GLU A 195 -38.65 18.20 -14.57
N HIS A 196 -39.65 18.32 -15.45
CA HIS A 196 -39.62 19.27 -16.56
C HIS A 196 -40.40 20.56 -16.29
N LEU A 197 -41.29 20.60 -15.27
CA LEU A 197 -42.03 21.83 -14.91
C LEU A 197 -41.12 23.03 -14.64
N PRO A 198 -40.02 22.91 -13.89
CA PRO A 198 -39.16 24.06 -13.61
C PRO A 198 -38.50 24.61 -14.89
N LYS A 199 -38.12 23.71 -15.81
CA LYS A 199 -37.53 24.08 -17.11
C LYS A 199 -38.55 24.74 -18.03
N LEU A 200 -39.78 24.21 -18.09
CA LEU A 200 -40.88 24.78 -18.84
C LEU A 200 -41.31 26.13 -18.29
N ALA A 201 -41.43 26.26 -16.96
CA ALA A 201 -41.73 27.53 -16.29
C ALA A 201 -40.66 28.58 -16.56
N ASN A 202 -39.38 28.19 -16.57
CA ASN A 202 -38.27 29.08 -16.95
C ASN A 202 -38.34 29.46 -18.43
N MET A 203 -38.62 28.52 -19.35
CA MET A 203 -38.83 28.86 -20.78
C MET A 203 -39.97 29.85 -20.97
N LEU A 204 -41.12 29.61 -20.32
CA LEU A 204 -42.29 30.48 -20.42
C LEU A 204 -42.02 31.85 -19.80
N ARG A 205 -41.28 31.92 -18.69
CA ARG A 205 -40.83 33.18 -18.09
C ARG A 205 -39.89 33.94 -19.02
N ASN A 206 -38.89 33.27 -19.59
CA ASN A 206 -37.96 33.86 -20.55
C ASN A 206 -38.70 34.34 -21.81
N ALA A 207 -39.70 33.57 -22.29
CA ALA A 207 -40.55 33.97 -23.40
C ALA A 207 -41.39 35.20 -23.04
N LYS A 208 -41.98 35.23 -21.84
CA LYS A 208 -42.74 36.37 -21.30
C LYS A 208 -41.88 37.63 -21.19
N GLU A 209 -40.67 37.54 -20.66
CA GLU A 209 -39.71 38.64 -20.57
C GLU A 209 -39.31 39.17 -21.95
N MET A 210 -39.30 38.30 -22.96
CA MET A 210 -39.10 38.68 -24.37
C MET A 210 -40.40 39.10 -25.08
N GLN A 211 -41.50 39.25 -24.33
CA GLN A 211 -42.84 39.59 -24.83
C GLN A 211 -43.33 38.63 -25.91
N TYR A 212 -42.92 37.37 -25.83
CA TYR A 212 -43.22 36.31 -26.79
C TYR A 212 -42.83 36.65 -28.24
N ASN A 213 -41.89 37.58 -28.43
CA ASN A 213 -41.44 37.99 -29.76
C ASN A 213 -40.55 36.89 -30.40
N PRO A 214 -40.99 36.22 -31.48
CA PRO A 214 -40.26 35.08 -32.05
C PRO A 214 -38.85 35.45 -32.52
N SER A 215 -38.67 36.62 -33.14
CA SER A 215 -37.37 37.08 -33.63
C SER A 215 -36.37 37.28 -32.50
N LYS A 216 -36.80 37.84 -31.36
CA LYS A 216 -35.96 38.00 -30.16
C LYS A 216 -35.59 36.64 -29.57
N ILE A 217 -36.55 35.73 -29.43
CA ILE A 217 -36.33 34.38 -28.89
C ILE A 217 -35.33 33.60 -29.77
N ILE A 218 -35.54 33.59 -31.08
CA ILE A 218 -34.64 32.93 -32.05
C ILE A 218 -33.23 33.53 -31.94
N SER A 219 -33.09 34.86 -31.90
CA SER A 219 -31.77 35.50 -31.79
C SER A 219 -31.00 35.09 -30.53
N LYS A 220 -31.68 34.96 -29.38
CA LYS A 220 -31.07 34.51 -28.12
C LYS A 220 -30.70 33.02 -28.18
N ILE A 221 -31.57 32.17 -28.71
CA ILE A 221 -31.29 30.73 -28.87
C ILE A 221 -30.09 30.53 -29.81
N SER A 222 -30.04 31.23 -30.94
CA SER A 222 -28.90 31.18 -31.88
C SER A 222 -27.61 31.62 -31.20
N LYS A 223 -27.66 32.65 -30.35
CA LYS A 223 -26.50 33.11 -29.59
C LYS A 223 -26.04 32.08 -28.56
N ILE A 224 -26.97 31.43 -27.84
CA ILE A 224 -26.64 30.35 -26.90
C ILE A 224 -25.95 29.20 -27.64
N LYS A 225 -26.48 28.80 -28.80
CA LYS A 225 -25.86 27.74 -29.61
C LYS A 225 -24.44 28.13 -30.06
N SER A 226 -24.25 29.35 -30.55
CA SER A 226 -22.93 29.86 -30.93
C SER A 226 -21.94 29.86 -29.75
N LEU A 227 -22.39 30.23 -28.55
CA LEU A 227 -21.55 30.20 -27.34
C LEU A 227 -21.20 28.76 -26.92
N GLN A 228 -22.14 27.81 -27.03
CA GLN A 228 -21.88 26.40 -26.76
C GLN A 228 -20.86 25.80 -27.75
N GLU A 229 -20.97 26.15 -29.03
CA GLU A 229 -19.98 25.78 -30.05
C GLU A 229 -18.59 26.35 -29.73
N GLN A 230 -18.50 27.62 -29.32
CA GLN A 230 -17.23 28.22 -28.88
C GLN A 230 -16.68 27.56 -27.62
N GLU A 231 -17.53 27.25 -26.63
CA GLU A 231 -17.11 26.57 -25.40
C GLU A 231 -16.52 25.19 -25.71
N SER A 232 -17.20 24.40 -26.54
CA SER A 232 -16.72 23.08 -26.95
C SER A 232 -15.38 23.15 -27.69
N ALA A 233 -15.22 24.11 -28.61
CA ALA A 233 -13.96 24.34 -29.31
C ALA A 233 -12.81 24.73 -28.35
N LEU A 234 -13.09 25.59 -27.35
CA LEU A 234 -12.12 25.98 -26.34
C LEU A 234 -11.73 24.81 -25.43
N ARG A 235 -12.69 23.97 -25.02
CA ARG A 235 -12.40 22.75 -24.24
C ARG A 235 -11.45 21.82 -24.99
N VAL A 236 -11.70 21.56 -26.26
CA VAL A 236 -10.81 20.75 -27.12
C VAL A 236 -9.41 21.39 -27.24
N ALA A 237 -9.34 22.72 -27.39
CA ALA A 237 -8.07 23.43 -27.44
C ALA A 237 -7.28 23.29 -26.12
N ILE A 238 -7.94 23.42 -24.97
CA ILE A 238 -7.32 23.23 -23.64
C ILE A 238 -6.78 21.81 -23.49
N GLU A 239 -7.59 20.79 -23.78
CA GLU A 239 -7.16 19.39 -23.70
C GLU A 239 -5.94 19.09 -24.58
N ASN A 240 -5.90 19.66 -25.79
CA ASN A 240 -4.76 19.53 -26.69
C ASN A 240 -3.51 20.21 -26.15
N LYS A 241 -3.63 21.40 -25.54
CA LYS A 241 -2.52 22.11 -24.92
C LYS A 241 -2.00 21.38 -23.67
N GLU A 242 -2.89 20.85 -22.83
CA GLU A 242 -2.51 20.03 -21.68
C GLU A 242 -1.76 18.76 -22.10
N ARG A 243 -2.22 18.08 -23.15
CA ARG A 243 -1.50 16.92 -23.72
C ARG A 243 -0.08 17.30 -24.14
N ARG A 244 0.10 18.43 -24.84
CA ARG A 244 1.43 18.92 -25.23
C ARG A 244 2.28 19.30 -24.02
N TYR A 245 1.72 19.97 -23.02
CA TYR A 245 2.43 20.30 -21.78
C TYR A 245 2.95 19.05 -21.07
N ARG A 246 2.11 18.01 -20.92
CA ARG A 246 2.51 16.73 -20.32
C ARG A 246 3.62 16.06 -21.12
N TYR A 247 3.56 16.10 -22.44
CA TYR A 247 4.63 15.59 -23.31
C TYR A 247 5.95 16.33 -23.06
N PHE A 248 5.95 17.66 -23.10
CA PHE A 248 7.15 18.46 -22.87
C PHE A 248 7.71 18.30 -21.45
N ALA A 249 6.87 18.18 -20.43
CA ALA A 249 7.29 17.93 -19.06
C ALA A 249 8.06 16.61 -18.93
N ARG A 250 7.57 15.53 -19.57
CA ARG A 250 8.26 14.24 -19.60
C ARG A 250 9.59 14.32 -20.35
N GLU A 251 9.61 15.03 -21.47
CA GLU A 251 10.84 15.19 -22.26
C GLU A 251 11.89 16.01 -21.51
N SER A 252 11.48 17.06 -20.81
CA SER A 252 12.35 17.85 -19.92
C SER A 252 12.96 16.97 -18.82
N GLN A 253 12.14 16.15 -18.16
CA GLN A 253 12.63 15.21 -17.14
C GLN A 253 13.60 14.17 -17.71
N ARG A 254 13.32 13.65 -18.93
CA ARG A 254 14.22 12.73 -19.64
C ARG A 254 15.57 13.38 -19.94
N LEU A 255 15.56 14.62 -20.42
CA LEU A 255 16.77 15.39 -20.71
C LEU A 255 17.56 15.72 -19.43
N GLU A 256 16.88 16.10 -18.35
CA GLU A 256 17.51 16.36 -17.05
C GLU A 256 18.20 15.11 -16.50
N ASN A 257 17.54 13.95 -16.55
CA ASN A 257 18.15 12.67 -16.19
C ASN A 257 19.38 12.35 -17.04
N LYS A 258 19.34 12.65 -18.35
CA LYS A 258 20.49 12.48 -19.26
C LYS A 258 21.63 13.44 -18.93
N VAL A 259 21.34 14.69 -18.56
CA VAL A 259 22.35 15.65 -18.11
C VAL A 259 23.00 15.20 -16.81
N ASN A 260 22.21 14.69 -15.86
CA ASN A 260 22.71 14.17 -14.60
C ASN A 260 23.62 12.96 -14.79
N SER A 261 23.24 11.99 -15.65
CA SER A 261 24.09 10.84 -15.97
C SER A 261 25.39 11.26 -16.67
N LEU A 262 25.32 12.16 -17.65
CA LEU A 262 26.50 12.70 -18.31
C LEU A 262 27.41 13.47 -17.34
N SER A 263 26.84 14.20 -16.39
CA SER A 263 27.60 14.93 -15.37
C SER A 263 28.37 13.99 -14.44
N GLN A 264 27.75 12.86 -14.05
CA GLN A 264 28.44 11.80 -13.30
C GLN A 264 29.58 11.19 -14.12
N THR A 265 29.34 10.86 -15.39
CA THR A 265 30.38 10.35 -16.29
C THR A 265 31.54 11.34 -16.46
N VAL A 266 31.24 12.63 -16.62
CA VAL A 266 32.26 13.69 -16.71
C VAL A 266 33.04 13.80 -15.41
N ARG A 267 32.39 13.68 -14.24
CA ARG A 267 33.06 13.66 -12.95
C ARG A 267 34.02 12.48 -12.84
N PHE A 268 33.55 11.27 -13.14
CA PHE A 268 34.38 10.07 -13.15
C PHE A 268 35.57 10.20 -14.11
N TYR A 269 35.35 10.75 -15.30
CA TYR A 269 36.40 11.02 -16.26
C TYR A 269 37.43 12.06 -15.76
N LYS A 270 36.97 13.10 -15.04
CA LYS A 270 37.88 14.06 -14.39
C LYS A 270 38.72 13.40 -13.30
N GLU A 271 38.14 12.50 -12.51
CA GLU A 271 38.84 11.74 -11.48
C GLU A 271 39.89 10.81 -12.12
N LEU A 272 39.53 10.04 -13.15
CA LEU A 272 40.47 9.23 -13.93
C LEU A 272 41.61 10.07 -14.51
N LYS A 273 41.29 11.22 -15.12
CA LYS A 273 42.29 12.13 -15.67
C LYS A 273 43.23 12.68 -14.59
N ALA A 274 42.72 12.98 -13.40
CA ALA A 274 43.53 13.43 -12.26
C ALA A 274 44.47 12.32 -11.75
N MET A 275 44.07 11.05 -11.86
CA MET A 275 44.91 9.89 -11.58
C MET A 275 45.93 9.57 -12.71
N GLY A 276 45.96 10.37 -13.77
CA GLY A 276 46.84 10.16 -14.94
C GLY A 276 46.23 9.29 -16.05
N PHE A 277 45.00 8.79 -15.86
CA PHE A 277 44.24 8.03 -16.87
C PHE A 277 43.37 8.97 -17.71
N GLY A 278 44.01 9.75 -18.57
CA GLY A 278 43.30 10.54 -19.59
C GLY A 278 42.68 9.67 -20.70
N LEU A 279 41.94 10.30 -21.62
CA LEU A 279 41.33 9.59 -22.78
C LEU A 279 42.37 8.78 -23.54
N ARG A 280 43.54 9.42 -23.65
CA ARG A 280 44.76 8.90 -24.23
C ARG A 280 45.11 7.53 -23.65
N GLN A 281 45.37 7.46 -22.35
CA GLN A 281 45.76 6.24 -21.65
C GLN A 281 44.67 5.15 -21.71
N LEU A 282 43.39 5.54 -21.73
CA LEU A 282 42.27 4.60 -21.78
C LEU A 282 42.09 3.97 -23.18
N ARG A 283 42.19 4.76 -24.26
CA ARG A 283 42.10 4.22 -25.63
C ARG A 283 43.22 3.26 -25.93
N LEU A 284 44.37 3.60 -25.41
CA LEU A 284 45.53 2.78 -25.52
C LEU A 284 45.38 1.44 -24.79
N LEU A 285 44.91 1.48 -23.54
CA LEU A 285 44.62 0.26 -22.81
C LEU A 285 43.64 -0.60 -23.61
N HIS A 286 42.62 0.02 -24.21
CA HIS A 286 41.68 -0.66 -25.09
C HIS A 286 42.36 -1.29 -26.32
N SER A 287 43.24 -0.58 -27.04
CA SER A 287 43.91 -1.13 -28.22
C SER A 287 44.84 -2.30 -27.88
N ILE A 288 45.56 -2.19 -26.76
CA ILE A 288 46.39 -3.31 -26.26
C ILE A 288 45.51 -4.51 -25.95
N LEU A 289 44.35 -4.30 -25.33
CA LEU A 289 43.42 -5.39 -25.02
C LEU A 289 42.78 -6.00 -26.27
N GLU A 290 42.46 -5.20 -27.28
CA GLU A 290 41.98 -5.71 -28.57
C GLU A 290 43.05 -6.51 -29.32
N GLU A 291 44.30 -6.04 -29.33
CA GLU A 291 45.42 -6.74 -29.95
C GLU A 291 45.69 -8.07 -29.23
N LEU A 292 45.71 -8.08 -27.89
CA LEU A 292 45.83 -9.29 -27.10
C LEU A 292 44.67 -10.28 -27.32
N VAL A 293 43.45 -9.78 -27.57
CA VAL A 293 42.30 -10.61 -27.94
C VAL A 293 42.50 -11.25 -29.31
N ASN A 294 43.01 -10.49 -30.27
CA ASN A 294 43.21 -10.96 -31.64
C ASN A 294 44.41 -11.90 -31.75
N ASP A 295 45.45 -11.69 -30.94
CA ASP A 295 46.67 -12.51 -30.93
C ASP A 295 46.53 -13.76 -30.03
N SER A 296 45.67 -13.73 -29.01
CA SER A 296 45.41 -14.91 -28.20
C SER A 296 44.45 -15.85 -28.92
N ILE A 297 44.95 -17.03 -29.28
CA ILE A 297 44.16 -18.21 -29.69
C ILE A 297 43.25 -18.71 -28.53
N ILE A 298 43.21 -18.02 -27.39
CA ILE A 298 42.59 -18.45 -26.12
C ILE A 298 41.22 -17.78 -25.89
N ILE A 299 40.40 -17.63 -26.93
CA ILE A 299 38.96 -17.36 -26.75
C ILE A 299 38.15 -18.52 -27.35
N ASP A 300 38.60 -19.74 -27.11
CA ASP A 300 37.94 -20.92 -27.66
C ASP A 300 37.08 -21.71 -26.67
N SER A 301 36.80 -21.25 -25.43
CA SER A 301 35.91 -22.08 -24.58
C SER A 301 35.07 -21.53 -23.42
N ILE A 302 35.22 -20.31 -22.85
CA ILE A 302 34.61 -20.12 -21.49
C ILE A 302 33.62 -18.95 -21.29
N PHE A 303 33.45 -17.98 -22.18
CA PHE A 303 32.45 -16.90 -21.95
C PHE A 303 31.62 -16.56 -23.20
N ALA A 304 30.66 -17.43 -23.54
CA ALA A 304 29.75 -17.25 -24.67
C ALA A 304 28.64 -16.18 -24.47
N VAL A 305 28.77 -15.27 -23.49
CA VAL A 305 27.69 -14.33 -23.11
C VAL A 305 28.10 -12.85 -23.19
N GLU A 306 29.40 -12.53 -23.33
CA GLU A 306 29.86 -11.13 -23.41
C GLU A 306 30.72 -10.87 -24.66
N THR A 307 30.66 -9.65 -25.18
CA THR A 307 31.48 -9.22 -26.33
C THR A 307 32.98 -9.44 -26.05
N PRO A 308 33.78 -9.93 -27.01
CA PRO A 308 35.20 -10.31 -26.81
C PRO A 308 36.04 -9.27 -26.07
N GLY A 309 35.84 -7.98 -26.35
CA GLY A 309 36.55 -6.89 -25.66
C GLY A 309 36.28 -6.82 -24.15
N LYS A 310 35.06 -7.15 -23.69
CA LYS A 310 34.70 -7.10 -22.26
C LYS A 310 35.35 -8.23 -21.46
N ALA A 311 35.43 -9.43 -22.04
CA ALA A 311 36.10 -10.57 -21.43
C ALA A 311 37.61 -10.31 -21.26
N ALA A 312 38.23 -9.68 -22.25
CA ALA A 312 39.64 -9.31 -22.23
C ALA A 312 39.98 -8.26 -21.18
N VAL A 313 39.19 -7.20 -21.10
CA VAL A 313 39.30 -6.17 -20.05
C VAL A 313 39.23 -6.83 -18.66
N THR A 314 38.27 -7.73 -18.47
CA THR A 314 38.08 -8.42 -17.18
C THR A 314 39.24 -9.36 -16.84
N LYS A 315 39.81 -10.06 -17.83
CA LYS A 315 41.00 -10.89 -17.64
C LYS A 315 42.22 -10.04 -17.31
N PHE A 316 42.46 -8.95 -18.03
CA PHE A 316 43.59 -8.06 -17.78
C PHE A 316 43.60 -7.46 -16.37
N PHE A 317 42.45 -6.97 -15.90
CA PHE A 317 42.38 -6.43 -14.53
C PHE A 317 42.62 -7.51 -13.47
N ARG A 318 42.14 -8.74 -13.70
CA ARG A 318 42.41 -9.88 -12.82
C ARG A 318 43.88 -10.28 -12.82
N ASP A 319 44.49 -10.35 -14.00
CA ASP A 319 45.92 -10.65 -14.15
C ASP A 319 46.76 -9.55 -13.45
N LEU A 320 46.35 -8.27 -13.56
CA LEU A 320 46.97 -7.17 -12.81
C LEU A 320 46.80 -7.33 -11.29
N GLU A 321 45.61 -7.68 -10.81
CA GLU A 321 45.34 -7.93 -9.39
C GLU A 321 46.19 -9.08 -8.84
N GLU A 322 46.47 -10.12 -9.65
CA GLU A 322 47.29 -11.26 -9.26
C GLU A 322 48.80 -11.00 -9.37
N MET A 323 49.25 -10.29 -10.41
CA MET A 323 50.69 -10.07 -10.69
C MET A 323 51.29 -8.90 -9.90
N TYR A 324 50.51 -7.85 -9.62
CA TYR A 324 51.03 -6.66 -8.94
C TYR A 324 51.56 -6.94 -7.52
N PRO A 325 50.91 -7.76 -6.68
CA PRO A 325 51.46 -8.17 -5.38
C PRO A 325 52.81 -8.87 -5.51
N GLN A 326 52.97 -9.75 -6.52
CA GLN A 326 54.23 -10.46 -6.74
C GLN A 326 55.37 -9.51 -7.11
N LEU A 327 55.09 -8.48 -7.92
CA LEU A 327 56.08 -7.47 -8.28
C LEU A 327 56.55 -6.68 -7.05
N LEU A 328 55.62 -6.35 -6.14
CA LEU A 328 55.92 -5.69 -4.88
C LEU A 328 56.80 -6.57 -3.99
N ASP A 329 56.46 -7.86 -3.88
CA ASP A 329 57.23 -8.83 -3.11
C ASP A 329 58.66 -9.01 -3.66
N TYR A 330 58.84 -9.02 -4.99
CA TYR A 330 60.18 -9.06 -5.58
C TYR A 330 61.00 -7.81 -5.27
N GLN A 331 60.39 -6.62 -5.30
CA GLN A 331 61.08 -5.38 -4.93
C GLN A 331 61.56 -5.41 -3.48
N GLU A 332 60.71 -5.85 -2.56
CA GLU A 332 61.09 -6.00 -1.16
C GLU A 332 62.15 -7.08 -0.97
N ARG A 333 62.07 -8.19 -1.71
CA ARG A 333 63.08 -9.24 -1.65
C ARG A 333 64.45 -8.77 -2.14
N ILE A 334 64.50 -8.03 -3.25
CA ILE A 334 65.75 -7.44 -3.76
C ILE A 334 66.33 -6.46 -2.71
N ARG A 335 65.48 -5.63 -2.10
CA ARG A 335 65.90 -4.70 -1.05
C ARG A 335 66.51 -5.46 0.15
N GLN A 336 65.88 -6.53 0.62
CA GLN A 336 66.40 -7.37 1.70
C GLN A 336 67.74 -8.01 1.34
N LEU A 337 67.86 -8.61 0.15
CA LEU A 337 69.09 -9.28 -0.29
C LEU A 337 70.27 -8.31 -0.42
N LYS A 338 70.01 -7.05 -0.82
CA LYS A 338 71.05 -6.00 -0.84
C LYS A 338 71.54 -5.68 0.57
N VAL A 339 70.63 -5.53 1.53
CA VAL A 339 70.98 -5.30 2.95
C VAL A 339 71.77 -6.48 3.51
N ASP A 340 71.37 -7.72 3.23
CA ASP A 340 72.09 -8.91 3.66
C ASP A 340 73.50 -8.97 3.06
N ALA A 341 73.65 -8.66 1.78
CA ALA A 341 74.96 -8.62 1.11
C ALA A 341 75.89 -7.57 1.74
N GLU A 342 75.39 -6.40 2.10
CA GLU A 342 76.15 -5.36 2.83
C GLU A 342 76.59 -5.86 4.22
N ASN A 343 75.69 -6.50 4.97
CA ASN A 343 75.99 -7.08 6.28
C ASN A 343 77.07 -8.17 6.20
N TYR A 344 76.97 -9.09 5.24
CA TYR A 344 77.98 -10.13 5.06
C TYR A 344 79.33 -9.56 4.62
N ASN A 345 79.32 -8.50 3.80
CA ASN A 345 80.55 -7.82 3.41
C ASN A 345 81.27 -7.18 4.62
N TYR A 346 80.50 -6.55 5.53
CA TYR A 346 81.03 -6.05 6.80
C TYR A 346 81.64 -7.16 7.67
N LEU A 347 80.98 -8.32 7.76
CA LEU A 347 81.52 -9.47 8.50
C LEU A 347 82.80 -10.03 7.87
N ALA A 348 82.86 -10.12 6.54
CA ALA A 348 84.04 -10.59 5.82
C ALA A 348 85.25 -9.66 6.02
N GLU A 349 85.06 -8.33 5.92
CA GLU A 349 86.12 -7.35 6.19
C GLU A 349 86.63 -7.42 7.64
N ASN A 350 85.74 -7.62 8.61
CA ASN A 350 86.14 -7.81 10.00
C ASN A 350 86.93 -9.11 10.23
N ALA A 351 86.52 -10.22 9.58
CA ALA A 351 87.24 -11.49 9.65
C ALA A 351 88.62 -11.36 9.03
N LYS A 352 88.74 -10.73 7.86
CA LYS A 352 89.99 -10.44 7.18
C LYS A 352 90.95 -9.59 8.02
N LYS A 353 90.42 -8.56 8.69
CA LYS A 353 91.22 -7.74 9.61
C LYS A 353 91.77 -8.58 10.78
N ARG A 354 90.93 -9.40 11.42
CA ARG A 354 91.36 -10.30 12.50
C ARG A 354 92.37 -11.34 12.03
N TYR A 355 92.22 -11.85 10.81
CA TYR A 355 93.19 -12.76 10.19
C TYR A 355 94.54 -12.07 10.02
N ALA A 356 94.57 -10.85 9.48
CA ALA A 356 95.80 -10.06 9.31
C ALA A 356 96.50 -9.80 10.66
N ASP A 357 95.75 -9.32 11.67
CA ASP A 357 96.30 -9.05 13.01
C ASP A 357 96.92 -10.31 13.65
N ARG A 358 96.31 -11.48 13.45
CA ARG A 358 96.83 -12.77 13.96
C ARG A 358 98.01 -13.29 13.18
N LYS A 359 97.99 -13.15 11.85
CA LYS A 359 99.08 -13.56 10.99
C LYS A 359 100.35 -12.79 11.32
N ASP A 360 100.25 -11.47 11.47
CA ASP A 360 101.38 -10.62 11.87
C ASP A 360 101.95 -11.06 13.23
N LEU A 361 101.09 -11.45 14.17
CA LEU A 361 101.50 -11.98 15.46
C LEU A 361 102.24 -13.32 15.34
N ILE A 362 101.73 -14.26 14.55
CA ILE A 362 102.39 -15.55 14.29
C ILE A 362 103.73 -15.34 13.59
N ASP A 363 103.77 -14.53 12.52
CA ASP A 363 105.00 -14.21 11.78
C ASP A 363 106.05 -13.57 12.70
N THR A 364 105.63 -12.66 13.59
CA THR A 364 106.51 -12.03 14.58
C THR A 364 107.08 -13.05 15.56
N VAL A 365 106.23 -13.95 16.08
CA VAL A 365 106.66 -15.01 16.99
C VAL A 365 107.61 -15.96 16.27
N GLU A 366 107.30 -16.43 15.06
CA GLU A 366 108.19 -17.28 14.27
C GLU A 366 109.54 -16.64 13.97
N ILE A 367 109.59 -15.34 13.67
CA ILE A 367 110.85 -14.60 13.49
C ILE A 367 111.68 -14.60 14.77
N LEU A 368 111.06 -14.38 15.93
CA LEU A 368 111.75 -14.39 17.21
C LEU A 368 112.30 -15.79 17.54
N THR A 369 111.50 -16.84 17.39
CA THR A 369 111.89 -18.20 17.72
C THR A 369 112.92 -18.77 16.72
N ASN A 370 112.67 -18.64 15.40
CA ASN A 370 113.45 -19.34 14.37
C ASN A 370 114.66 -18.54 13.86
N ARG A 371 114.57 -17.20 13.76
CA ARG A 371 115.66 -16.39 13.18
C ARG A 371 116.60 -15.78 14.21
N LYS A 372 116.09 -15.46 15.39
CA LYS A 372 116.88 -14.84 16.45
C LYS A 372 117.31 -15.80 17.56
N GLY A 373 116.91 -17.06 17.45
CA GLY A 373 117.34 -18.13 18.35
C GLY A 373 116.84 -17.98 19.78
N PHE A 374 115.77 -17.20 20.01
CA PHE A 374 115.15 -17.11 21.31
C PHE A 374 114.54 -18.48 21.64
N ASN A 375 115.11 -19.16 22.63
CA ASN A 375 114.56 -20.41 23.13
C ASN A 375 113.45 -20.13 24.16
N ARG A 376 112.75 -21.18 24.60
CA ARG A 376 111.67 -21.08 25.59
C ARG A 376 112.11 -20.34 26.86
N ASP A 377 113.36 -20.54 27.28
CA ASP A 377 113.92 -19.95 28.49
C ASP A 377 114.26 -18.47 28.34
N ASP A 378 114.66 -18.01 27.14
CA ASP A 378 114.92 -16.60 26.87
C ASP A 378 113.65 -15.74 26.92
N ILE A 379 112.51 -16.32 26.52
CA ILE A 379 111.21 -15.66 26.57
C ILE A 379 110.67 -15.63 28.00
N ILE A 380 110.87 -16.71 28.76
CA ILE A 380 110.60 -16.75 30.21
C ILE A 380 111.54 -15.78 30.97
N TYR A 381 112.77 -15.61 30.50
CA TYR A 381 113.73 -14.66 31.07
C TYR A 381 113.34 -13.21 30.78
N LEU A 382 112.95 -12.87 29.54
CA LEU A 382 112.36 -11.57 29.19
C LEU A 382 111.08 -11.30 30.00
N GLN A 383 110.24 -12.32 30.22
CA GLN A 383 109.10 -12.24 31.14
C GLN A 383 109.53 -11.90 32.57
N SER A 384 110.58 -12.53 33.08
CA SER A 384 111.09 -12.25 34.43
C SER A 384 111.57 -10.79 34.56
N ILE A 385 112.21 -10.25 33.52
CA ILE A 385 112.65 -8.85 33.46
C ILE A 385 111.45 -7.90 33.41
N ILE A 386 110.46 -8.14 32.55
CA ILE A 386 109.24 -7.32 32.43
C ILE A 386 108.42 -7.36 33.74
N MET A 387 108.29 -8.54 34.36
CA MET A 387 107.59 -8.75 35.63
C MET A 387 108.30 -8.07 36.81
N LYS A 388 109.64 -8.05 36.82
CA LYS A 388 110.49 -7.44 37.86
C LYS A 388 110.56 -5.91 37.73
N HIS A 389 110.43 -5.36 36.52
CA HIS A 389 110.43 -3.92 36.26
C HIS A 389 109.05 -3.27 36.15
N ASN A 390 107.96 -4.00 36.47
CA ASN A 390 106.60 -3.46 36.60
C ASN A 390 106.06 -2.75 35.34
N ILE A 391 106.54 -3.12 34.15
CA ILE A 391 106.10 -2.54 32.88
C ILE A 391 104.75 -3.18 32.52
N GLY A 392 103.64 -2.53 32.90
CA GLY A 392 102.28 -2.88 32.47
C GLY A 392 101.47 -3.78 33.42
N ARG A 393 100.96 -3.24 34.54
CA ARG A 393 100.09 -3.96 35.50
C ARG A 393 98.84 -4.60 34.89
N ALA A 394 98.26 -4.01 33.83
CA ALA A 394 97.03 -4.52 33.18
C ALA A 394 97.28 -5.80 32.37
N ASN A 395 98.48 -5.96 31.81
CA ASN A 395 98.82 -7.10 30.94
C ASN A 395 99.33 -8.31 31.73
N LYS A 396 99.68 -8.15 33.01
CA LYS A 396 100.23 -9.23 33.86
C LYS A 396 99.23 -10.37 34.08
N LYS A 397 97.94 -10.05 34.32
CA LYS A 397 96.87 -11.04 34.49
C LYS A 397 96.50 -11.74 33.19
N LYS A 398 96.43 -10.97 32.09
CA LYS A 398 96.10 -11.50 30.76
C LYS A 398 97.20 -12.44 30.25
N PHE A 399 98.46 -12.04 30.40
CA PHE A 399 99.61 -12.84 30.01
C PHE A 399 99.79 -14.09 30.90
N ALA A 400 99.55 -14.00 32.21
CA ALA A 400 99.53 -15.18 33.07
C ALA A 400 98.41 -16.16 32.69
N ALA A 401 97.21 -15.66 32.38
CA ALA A 401 96.11 -16.50 31.88
C ALA A 401 96.42 -17.11 30.50
N ASP A 402 97.10 -16.40 29.61
CA ASP A 402 97.55 -16.92 28.32
C ASP A 402 98.62 -18.01 28.50
N LEU A 403 99.54 -17.85 29.46
CA LEU A 403 100.52 -18.88 29.84
C LEU A 403 99.86 -20.13 30.43
N ASP A 404 98.88 -19.96 31.32
CA ASP A 404 98.12 -21.07 31.89
C ASP A 404 97.28 -21.79 30.82
N LYS A 405 96.75 -21.03 29.84
CA LYS A 405 95.92 -21.55 28.75
C LYS A 405 96.74 -22.35 27.73
N TYR A 406 97.93 -21.88 27.40
CA TYR A 406 98.73 -22.45 26.31
C TYR A 406 99.87 -23.35 26.80
N GLY A 407 100.41 -23.16 28.00
CA GLY A 407 101.47 -24.01 28.58
C GLY A 407 102.86 -23.83 27.95
N SER A 408 102.94 -23.78 26.63
CA SER A 408 104.15 -23.45 25.87
C SER A 408 103.86 -22.50 24.72
N ILE A 409 104.92 -21.91 24.16
CA ILE A 409 104.83 -21.02 22.99
C ILE A 409 104.48 -21.84 21.74
N GLU A 410 104.97 -23.09 21.66
CA GLU A 410 104.64 -24.01 20.58
C GLU A 410 103.14 -24.32 20.55
N ASP A 411 102.55 -24.56 21.73
CA ASP A 411 101.10 -24.78 21.89
C ASP A 411 100.30 -23.50 21.59
N ALA A 412 100.81 -22.32 21.96
CA ALA A 412 100.21 -21.04 21.63
C ALA A 412 100.24 -20.76 20.12
N ILE A 413 101.33 -21.12 19.43
CA ILE A 413 101.46 -21.04 17.97
C ILE A 413 100.52 -22.05 17.30
N ALA A 414 100.40 -23.26 17.84
CA ALA A 414 99.52 -24.30 17.32
C ALA A 414 98.03 -23.91 17.44
N ASP A 415 97.57 -23.44 18.61
CA ASP A 415 96.21 -22.91 18.80
C ASP A 415 95.96 -21.68 17.93
N SER A 416 96.97 -20.79 17.82
CA SER A 416 96.84 -19.58 17.02
C SER A 416 96.75 -19.88 15.54
N SER A 417 97.53 -20.83 15.05
CA SER A 417 97.50 -21.36 13.68
C SER A 417 96.21 -22.10 13.37
N PHE A 418 95.69 -22.90 14.31
CA PHE A 418 94.39 -23.56 14.17
C PHE A 418 93.25 -22.55 14.01
N GLN A 419 93.20 -21.56 14.91
CA GLN A 419 92.21 -20.48 14.84
C GLN A 419 92.39 -19.57 13.62
N LEU A 420 93.64 -19.40 13.13
CA LEU A 420 93.92 -18.73 11.86
C LEU A 420 93.32 -19.51 10.67
N GLY A 421 93.45 -20.85 10.69
CA GLY A 421 92.80 -21.73 9.71
C GLY A 421 91.27 -21.65 9.75
N GLU A 422 90.67 -21.60 10.94
CA GLU A 422 89.22 -21.43 11.09
C GLU A 422 88.72 -20.05 10.60
N LEU A 423 89.45 -18.97 10.91
CA LEU A 423 89.14 -17.64 10.38
C LEU A 423 89.26 -17.58 8.85
N GLN A 424 90.26 -18.25 8.27
CA GLN A 424 90.42 -18.34 6.82
C GLN A 424 89.27 -19.12 6.17
N LYS A 425 88.83 -20.24 6.76
CA LYS A 425 87.64 -20.97 6.29
C LYS A 425 86.36 -20.12 6.36
N GLN A 426 86.21 -19.34 7.43
CA GLN A 426 85.09 -18.41 7.58
C GLN A 426 85.14 -17.28 6.55
N GLU A 427 86.31 -16.70 6.28
CA GLU A 427 86.47 -15.69 5.24
C GLU A 427 86.11 -16.25 3.86
N ILE A 428 86.60 -17.44 3.51
CA ILE A 428 86.29 -18.09 2.23
C ILE A 428 84.79 -18.39 2.10
N SER A 429 84.13 -18.89 3.16
CA SER A 429 82.70 -19.20 3.11
C SER A 429 81.84 -17.93 3.00
N LEU A 430 82.20 -16.86 3.70
CA LEU A 430 81.53 -15.56 3.60
C LEU A 430 81.73 -14.94 2.21
N GLN A 431 82.93 -15.00 1.65
CA GLN A 431 83.19 -14.53 0.28
C GLN A 431 82.41 -15.33 -0.78
N ALA A 432 82.31 -16.65 -0.61
CA ALA A 432 81.48 -17.49 -1.48
C ALA A 432 80.00 -17.10 -1.39
N ARG A 433 79.48 -16.81 -0.19
CA ARG A 433 78.10 -16.37 0.00
C ARG A 433 77.84 -14.99 -0.59
N ILE A 434 78.77 -14.04 -0.44
CA ILE A 434 78.69 -12.72 -1.08
C ILE A 434 78.65 -12.87 -2.60
N LYS A 435 79.48 -13.75 -3.18
CA LYS A 435 79.49 -14.00 -4.62
C LYS A 435 78.15 -14.57 -5.11
N GLN A 436 77.56 -15.51 -4.36
CA GLN A 436 76.23 -16.04 -4.67
C GLN A 436 75.15 -14.95 -4.62
N LEU A 437 75.12 -14.15 -3.55
CA LEU A 437 74.13 -13.08 -3.39
C LEU A 437 74.26 -12.01 -4.49
N LYS A 438 75.48 -11.69 -4.93
CA LYS A 438 75.70 -10.78 -6.07
C LYS A 438 75.15 -11.36 -7.37
N SER A 439 75.38 -12.64 -7.64
CA SER A 439 74.80 -13.33 -8.80
C SER A 439 73.28 -13.31 -8.78
N ASP A 440 72.66 -13.59 -7.62
CA ASP A 440 71.21 -13.58 -7.48
C ASP A 440 70.62 -12.16 -7.68
N VAL A 441 71.33 -11.12 -7.24
CA VAL A 441 70.94 -9.72 -7.48
C VAL A 441 71.06 -9.36 -8.96
N GLU A 442 72.14 -9.76 -9.63
CA GLU A 442 72.34 -9.52 -11.07
C GLU A 442 71.25 -10.18 -11.92
N ASP A 443 70.90 -11.45 -11.62
CA ASP A 443 69.82 -12.16 -12.30
C ASP A 443 68.44 -11.49 -12.10
N LEU A 444 68.15 -11.02 -10.89
CA LEU A 444 66.91 -10.30 -10.59
C LEU A 444 66.88 -8.90 -11.23
N GLU A 445 68.01 -8.21 -11.29
CA GLU A 445 68.12 -6.91 -11.97
C GLU A 445 67.98 -7.05 -13.49
N ALA A 446 68.56 -8.09 -14.10
CA ALA A 446 68.37 -8.39 -15.52
C ALA A 446 66.89 -8.64 -15.85
N LYS A 447 66.19 -9.43 -15.03
CA LYS A 447 64.74 -9.65 -15.17
C LYS A 447 63.95 -8.35 -15.01
N ARG A 448 64.31 -7.50 -14.05
CA ARG A 448 63.67 -6.18 -13.86
C ARG A 448 63.90 -5.25 -15.06
N ILE A 449 65.12 -5.20 -15.60
CA ILE A 449 65.48 -4.35 -16.75
C ILE A 449 64.71 -4.79 -17.99
N ALA A 450 64.66 -6.10 -18.27
CA ALA A 450 63.89 -6.64 -19.40
C ALA A 450 62.41 -6.27 -19.32
N ILE A 451 61.80 -6.35 -18.12
CA ILE A 451 60.42 -5.90 -17.89
C ILE A 451 60.31 -4.38 -18.09
N SER A 452 61.27 -3.59 -17.60
CA SER A 452 61.25 -2.13 -17.73
C SER A 452 61.42 -1.63 -19.17
N GLU A 453 62.24 -2.28 -19.99
CA GLU A 453 62.44 -1.92 -21.40
C GLU A 453 61.19 -2.27 -22.22
N SER A 454 60.60 -3.44 -22.00
CA SER A 454 59.31 -3.81 -22.60
C SER A 454 58.20 -2.79 -22.26
N LEU A 455 58.15 -2.32 -21.01
CA LEU A 455 57.21 -1.26 -20.60
C LEU A 455 57.50 0.09 -21.27
N LYS A 456 58.78 0.41 -21.57
CA LYS A 456 59.19 1.67 -22.19
C LYS A 456 58.88 1.70 -23.69
N ASP A 457 59.11 0.60 -24.40
CA ASP A 457 58.75 0.46 -25.81
C ASP A 457 57.23 0.48 -25.98
N GLY A 458 56.51 -0.16 -25.04
CA GLY A 458 55.09 0.07 -24.84
C GLY A 458 54.79 1.56 -24.72
N ALA A 459 55.39 2.27 -23.75
CA ALA A 459 55.11 3.70 -23.50
C ALA A 459 55.32 4.63 -24.71
N LEU A 460 56.28 4.35 -25.60
CA LEU A 460 56.53 5.13 -26.81
C LEU A 460 55.49 4.87 -27.91
N PHE A 461 55.16 3.60 -28.15
CA PHE A 461 54.05 3.23 -29.06
C PHE A 461 52.73 3.82 -28.56
N ILE A 462 52.56 3.78 -27.24
CA ILE A 462 51.44 4.39 -26.55
C ILE A 462 51.33 5.88 -26.88
N GLN A 463 52.42 6.62 -26.72
CA GLN A 463 52.48 8.07 -26.97
C GLN A 463 52.09 8.48 -28.40
N ALA A 464 52.41 7.64 -29.40
CA ALA A 464 52.01 7.85 -30.78
C ALA A 464 50.49 7.69 -30.97
N LEU A 465 49.89 6.64 -30.41
CA LEU A 465 48.44 6.43 -30.41
C LEU A 465 47.70 7.53 -29.62
N LEU A 466 48.31 8.06 -28.55
CA LEU A 466 47.79 9.18 -27.77
C LEU A 466 47.60 10.45 -28.61
N ALA A 467 48.54 10.74 -29.51
CA ALA A 467 48.50 11.93 -30.36
C ALA A 467 47.40 11.83 -31.42
N GLN A 468 47.15 10.64 -31.96
CA GLN A 468 46.08 10.39 -32.94
C GLN A 468 44.69 10.45 -32.28
N ALA A 469 44.54 9.82 -31.10
CA ALA A 469 43.28 9.77 -30.38
C ALA A 469 42.76 11.13 -29.88
N GLU A 470 43.65 11.88 -29.21
CA GLU A 470 43.99 13.23 -29.64
C GLU A 470 43.00 14.06 -30.47
N ALA A 471 43.29 14.00 -31.76
CA ALA A 471 42.69 14.78 -32.82
C ALA A 471 41.23 14.37 -33.04
N GLU A 472 40.94 13.08 -32.99
CA GLU A 472 39.60 12.53 -33.21
C GLU A 472 38.63 12.90 -32.09
N ALA A 473 39.07 12.88 -30.83
CA ALA A 473 38.23 13.27 -29.70
C ALA A 473 37.84 14.75 -29.76
N LYS A 474 38.79 15.62 -30.14
CA LYS A 474 38.51 17.05 -30.34
C LYS A 474 37.49 17.27 -31.46
N GLN A 475 37.57 16.50 -32.55
CA GLN A 475 36.61 16.55 -33.65
C GLN A 475 35.21 16.10 -33.20
N GLY A 476 35.11 15.00 -32.45
CA GLY A 476 33.82 14.50 -31.93
C GLY A 476 33.14 15.44 -30.93
N ILE A 477 33.90 16.01 -29.98
CA ILE A 477 33.37 16.98 -29.02
C ILE A 477 32.85 18.24 -29.74
N SER A 478 33.57 18.71 -30.77
CA SER A 478 33.13 19.86 -31.58
C SER A 478 31.77 19.60 -32.25
N SER A 479 31.54 18.39 -32.78
CA SER A 479 30.26 18.00 -33.39
C SER A 479 29.11 18.01 -32.39
N VAL A 480 29.30 17.38 -31.23
CA VAL A 480 28.26 17.27 -30.19
C VAL A 480 27.89 18.64 -29.61
N VAL A 481 28.87 19.52 -29.41
CA VAL A 481 28.62 20.89 -28.93
C VAL A 481 27.83 21.70 -29.95
N GLN A 482 28.07 21.49 -31.25
CA GLN A 482 27.33 22.16 -32.32
C GLN A 482 25.86 21.69 -32.38
N GLU A 483 25.60 20.39 -32.28
CA GLU A 483 24.26 19.83 -32.23
C GLU A 483 23.48 20.32 -30.99
N ALA A 484 24.13 20.35 -29.82
CA ALA A 484 23.53 20.86 -28.59
C ALA A 484 23.13 22.34 -28.71
N ARG A 485 23.98 23.17 -29.34
CA ARG A 485 23.65 24.58 -29.62
C ARG A 485 22.45 24.72 -30.54
N GLN A 486 22.36 23.91 -31.60
CA GLN A 486 21.21 23.92 -32.50
C GLN A 486 19.92 23.54 -31.77
N GLY A 487 19.93 22.46 -30.98
CA GLY A 487 18.76 22.05 -30.21
C GLY A 487 18.28 23.11 -29.20
N MET A 488 19.23 23.80 -28.55
CA MET A 488 18.90 24.88 -27.61
C MET A 488 18.30 26.11 -28.31
N GLN A 489 18.74 26.41 -29.54
CA GLN A 489 18.15 27.45 -30.38
C GLN A 489 16.69 27.11 -30.73
N THR A 490 16.42 25.89 -31.19
CA THR A 490 15.06 25.42 -31.53
C THR A 490 14.12 25.45 -30.32
N ALA A 491 14.60 25.05 -29.14
CA ALA A 491 13.80 25.09 -27.92
C ALA A 491 13.41 26.53 -27.53
N LYS A 492 14.32 27.49 -27.75
CA LYS A 492 14.06 28.91 -27.49
C LYS A 492 13.01 29.48 -28.44
N GLU A 493 13.09 29.15 -29.73
CA GLU A 493 12.10 29.56 -30.74
C GLU A 493 10.69 29.05 -30.40
N LEU A 494 10.58 27.78 -29.99
CA LEU A 494 9.30 27.18 -29.55
C LEU A 494 8.75 27.85 -28.30
N LEU A 495 9.61 28.22 -27.35
CA LEU A 495 9.18 28.91 -26.13
C LEU A 495 8.60 30.29 -26.45
N ASP A 496 9.24 31.04 -27.36
CA ASP A 496 8.77 32.36 -27.77
C ASP A 496 7.44 32.26 -28.55
N GLU A 497 7.26 31.23 -29.37
CA GLU A 497 5.98 30.93 -30.03
C GLU A 497 4.87 30.60 -29.02
N CYS A 498 5.18 29.78 -27.99
CA CYS A 498 4.24 29.49 -26.91
C CYS A 498 3.81 30.76 -26.15
N LYS A 499 4.75 31.68 -25.86
CA LYS A 499 4.44 32.97 -25.22
C LYS A 499 3.51 33.81 -26.10
N LYS A 500 3.81 33.91 -27.40
CA LYS A 500 2.98 34.64 -28.35
C LYS A 500 1.53 34.14 -28.35
N ILE A 501 1.35 32.81 -28.45
CA ILE A 501 0.02 32.18 -28.42
C ILE A 501 -0.70 32.46 -27.09
N SER A 502 0.02 32.42 -25.97
CA SER A 502 -0.55 32.73 -24.64
C SER A 502 -1.07 34.17 -24.59
N TYR A 503 -0.29 35.14 -25.06
CA TYR A 503 -0.71 36.55 -25.11
C TYR A 503 -1.92 36.76 -26.02
N GLU A 504 -1.95 36.12 -27.19
CA GLU A 504 -3.10 36.18 -28.09
C GLU A 504 -4.37 35.59 -27.43
N THR A 505 -4.23 34.49 -26.72
CA THR A 505 -5.35 33.85 -25.99
C THR A 505 -5.88 34.77 -24.88
N ILE A 506 -4.99 35.35 -24.07
CA ILE A 506 -5.35 36.31 -23.01
C ILE A 506 -6.09 37.52 -23.59
N ALA A 507 -5.59 38.07 -24.71
CA ALA A 507 -6.23 39.20 -25.39
C ALA A 507 -7.64 38.85 -25.88
N THR A 508 -7.82 37.62 -26.39
CA THR A 508 -9.11 37.14 -26.90
C THR A 508 -10.12 36.95 -25.76
N VAL A 509 -9.69 36.34 -24.66
CA VAL A 509 -10.52 36.18 -23.44
C VAL A 509 -10.89 37.54 -22.86
N SER A 510 -9.96 38.50 -22.84
CA SER A 510 -10.22 39.86 -22.36
C SER A 510 -11.29 40.57 -23.21
N LYS A 511 -11.24 40.42 -24.54
CA LYS A 511 -12.28 40.95 -25.44
C LYS A 511 -13.64 40.31 -25.18
N LEU A 512 -13.70 38.99 -25.03
CA LEU A 512 -14.93 38.27 -24.69
C LEU A 512 -15.53 38.77 -23.37
N ASN A 513 -14.69 38.94 -22.35
CA ASN A 513 -15.14 39.40 -21.03
C ASN A 513 -15.69 40.85 -21.09
N LEU A 514 -15.05 41.72 -21.88
CA LEU A 514 -15.55 43.07 -22.12
C LEU A 514 -16.92 43.05 -22.82
N GLU A 515 -17.10 42.18 -23.81
CA GLU A 515 -18.37 42.05 -24.53
C GLU A 515 -19.47 41.51 -23.61
N VAL A 516 -19.18 40.49 -22.79
CA VAL A 516 -20.09 39.99 -21.76
C VAL A 516 -20.47 41.10 -20.78
N SER A 517 -19.52 41.91 -20.35
CA SER A 517 -19.77 43.04 -19.43
C SER A 517 -20.71 44.08 -20.05
N LYS A 518 -20.50 44.45 -21.32
CA LYS A 518 -21.41 45.36 -22.05
C LYS A 518 -22.82 44.81 -22.18
N GLN A 519 -22.94 43.50 -22.43
CA GLN A 519 -24.23 42.82 -22.50
C GLN A 519 -24.93 42.87 -21.14
N PHE A 520 -24.18 42.65 -20.06
CA PHE A 520 -24.67 42.76 -18.69
C PHE A 520 -25.14 44.18 -18.36
N GLU A 521 -24.36 45.19 -18.74
CA GLU A 521 -24.72 46.60 -18.56
C GLU A 521 -26.04 46.93 -19.30
N SER A 522 -26.21 46.38 -20.50
CA SER A 522 -27.45 46.54 -21.28
C SER A 522 -28.65 45.88 -20.59
N ILE A 523 -28.44 44.73 -19.92
CA ILE A 523 -29.47 44.04 -19.13
C ILE A 523 -29.81 44.84 -17.86
N SER A 524 -28.81 45.42 -17.20
CA SER A 524 -29.01 46.21 -15.97
C SER A 524 -29.79 47.51 -16.15
N ARG A 525 -29.95 47.99 -17.40
CA ARG A 525 -30.80 49.15 -17.73
C ARG A 525 -32.29 48.80 -17.79
N LEU A 526 -32.67 47.54 -17.66
CA LEU A 526 -34.07 47.14 -17.50
C LEU A 526 -34.49 47.39 -16.04
N GLU A 527 -35.53 48.22 -15.83
CA GLU A 527 -35.96 48.74 -14.52
C GLU A 527 -36.18 47.68 -13.42
N GLY A 528 -36.42 46.41 -13.78
CA GLY A 528 -36.57 45.30 -12.82
C GLY A 528 -35.28 44.64 -12.33
N PHE A 529 -34.11 45.02 -12.84
CA PHE A 529 -32.82 44.35 -12.55
C PHE A 529 -31.77 45.26 -11.90
N LYS A 530 -32.14 46.48 -11.53
CA LYS A 530 -31.22 47.49 -11.00
C LYS A 530 -30.49 47.01 -9.74
N ASP A 531 -31.23 46.39 -8.82
CA ASP A 531 -30.69 45.88 -7.54
C ASP A 531 -29.82 44.64 -7.75
N LEU A 532 -30.12 43.82 -8.76
CA LEU A 532 -29.37 42.60 -9.08
C LEU A 532 -28.06 42.93 -9.81
N ALA A 533 -28.05 43.99 -10.60
CA ALA A 533 -26.87 44.51 -11.26
C ALA A 533 -25.88 45.13 -10.25
N GLU A 534 -26.38 45.80 -9.21
CA GLU A 534 -25.55 46.35 -8.14
C GLU A 534 -24.86 45.23 -7.34
N VAL A 535 -25.60 44.18 -7.00
CA VAL A 535 -25.05 42.98 -6.32
C VAL A 535 -23.99 42.26 -7.18
N ILE A 536 -24.22 42.12 -8.49
CA ILE A 536 -23.26 41.48 -9.40
C ILE A 536 -22.02 42.36 -9.65
N SER A 537 -22.19 43.68 -9.71
CA SER A 537 -21.09 44.64 -9.80
C SER A 537 -20.20 44.60 -8.56
N ILE A 538 -20.78 44.41 -7.38
CA ILE A 538 -20.03 44.25 -6.13
C ILE A 538 -19.31 42.90 -6.11
N ALA A 539 -19.95 41.81 -6.56
CA ALA A 539 -19.34 40.48 -6.63
C ALA A 539 -18.17 40.42 -7.62
N SER A 540 -18.27 41.07 -8.78
CA SER A 540 -17.19 41.11 -9.77
C SER A 540 -16.00 41.98 -9.33
N ALA A 541 -16.26 43.08 -8.60
CA ALA A 541 -15.22 43.93 -8.00
C ALA A 541 -14.44 43.20 -6.88
N ILE A 542 -15.10 42.32 -6.13
CA ILE A 542 -14.46 41.49 -5.11
C ILE A 542 -13.54 40.45 -5.76
N ASP A 543 -13.99 39.74 -6.80
CA ASP A 543 -13.18 38.71 -7.48
C ASP A 543 -11.97 39.29 -8.23
N THR A 544 -12.07 40.53 -8.72
CA THR A 544 -10.95 41.24 -9.37
C THR A 544 -9.93 41.82 -8.38
N ASN A 545 -10.36 42.36 -7.22
CA ASN A 545 -9.44 42.86 -6.19
C ASN A 545 -8.68 41.75 -5.45
N GLU A 546 -9.27 40.56 -5.29
CA GLU A 546 -8.60 39.41 -4.67
C GLU A 546 -7.49 38.82 -5.57
N LYS A 547 -7.72 38.78 -6.89
CA LYS A 547 -6.68 38.40 -7.88
C LYS A 547 -5.53 39.40 -7.97
N LEU A 548 -5.72 40.62 -7.44
CA LEU A 548 -4.72 41.69 -7.36
C LEU A 548 -4.10 41.86 -5.96
N GLY A 549 -4.52 41.06 -4.97
CA GLY A 549 -3.93 41.05 -3.62
C GLY A 549 -4.36 42.22 -2.71
N ALA A 550 -5.43 42.94 -3.01
CA ALA A 550 -5.94 44.03 -2.17
C ALA A 550 -6.93 43.52 -1.09
N SER A 551 -6.83 44.06 0.13
CA SER A 551 -7.62 43.59 1.28
C SER A 551 -9.11 43.97 1.17
N SER A 552 -9.98 42.98 1.26
CA SER A 552 -11.46 43.05 1.15
C SER A 552 -12.16 43.93 2.20
N ARG A 553 -11.40 44.56 3.12
CA ARG A 553 -11.92 45.40 4.23
C ARG A 553 -12.43 46.77 3.81
N GLU A 554 -12.06 47.30 2.65
CA GLU A 554 -12.47 48.67 2.22
C GLU A 554 -13.85 48.75 1.56
N LEU A 555 -14.43 47.62 1.13
CA LEU A 555 -15.73 47.60 0.41
C LEU A 555 -16.96 47.41 1.32
N LEU A 556 -16.75 46.94 2.56
CA LEU A 556 -17.82 46.61 3.52
C LEU A 556 -18.66 47.81 4.02
N PRO A 557 -18.15 49.06 4.16
CA PRO A 557 -18.96 50.18 4.65
C PRO A 557 -20.00 50.71 3.65
N LYS A 558 -20.01 50.23 2.39
CA LYS A 558 -20.89 50.74 1.32
C LYS A 558 -22.17 49.93 1.12
N LEU A 559 -22.33 48.81 1.84
CA LEU A 559 -23.54 48.00 1.78
C LEU A 559 -24.58 48.56 2.74
N ASP A 560 -25.68 49.09 2.22
CA ASP A 560 -26.81 49.50 3.05
C ASP A 560 -27.57 48.29 3.61
N LEU A 561 -28.37 48.51 4.66
CA LEU A 561 -29.14 47.44 5.31
C LEU A 561 -30.11 46.74 4.34
N HIS A 562 -30.56 47.44 3.31
CA HIS A 562 -31.46 46.87 2.30
C HIS A 562 -30.73 45.82 1.46
N THR A 563 -29.52 46.12 0.99
CA THR A 563 -28.69 45.22 0.20
C THR A 563 -28.26 43.99 0.99
N ILE A 564 -27.95 44.17 2.29
CA ILE A 564 -27.67 43.06 3.21
C ILE A 564 -28.92 42.19 3.40
N GLY A 565 -30.11 42.80 3.52
CA GLY A 565 -31.39 42.10 3.61
C GLY A 565 -31.70 41.26 2.37
N VAL A 566 -31.45 41.81 1.17
CA VAL A 566 -31.64 41.11 -0.11
C VAL A 566 -30.65 39.94 -0.25
N LEU A 567 -29.38 40.13 0.12
CA LEU A 567 -28.38 39.06 0.15
C LEU A 567 -28.74 37.94 1.13
N SER A 568 -29.22 38.29 2.33
CA SER A 568 -29.68 37.31 3.32
C SER A 568 -30.91 36.55 2.82
N MET A 569 -31.87 37.21 2.17
CA MET A 569 -33.03 36.55 1.57
C MET A 569 -32.63 35.62 0.42
N LEU A 570 -31.68 36.02 -0.44
CA LEU A 570 -31.18 35.19 -1.54
C LEU A 570 -30.41 33.96 -1.02
N ILE A 571 -29.61 34.11 0.04
CA ILE A 571 -28.91 32.99 0.69
C ILE A 571 -29.93 32.03 1.32
N SER A 572 -30.92 32.54 2.07
CA SER A 572 -31.97 31.69 2.68
C SER A 572 -32.88 31.02 1.64
N ALA A 573 -33.17 31.69 0.53
CA ALA A 573 -33.90 31.08 -0.59
C ALA A 573 -33.06 29.98 -1.26
N TYR A 574 -31.74 30.18 -1.43
CA TYR A 574 -30.85 29.18 -2.00
C TYR A 574 -30.71 27.94 -1.09
N GLU A 575 -30.56 28.14 0.22
CA GLU A 575 -30.48 27.06 1.21
C GLU A 575 -31.79 26.26 1.29
N LYS A 576 -32.93 26.92 1.11
CA LYS A 576 -34.25 26.28 1.16
C LYS A 576 -34.62 25.54 -0.12
N TYR A 577 -34.02 25.88 -1.27
CA TYR A 577 -34.49 25.43 -2.58
C TYR A 577 -33.43 24.87 -3.55
N GLY A 578 -32.13 24.85 -3.23
CA GLY A 578 -31.11 24.49 -4.23
C GLY A 578 -29.82 23.80 -3.78
N PRO A 579 -29.83 22.68 -3.02
CA PRO A 579 -28.60 22.00 -2.64
C PRO A 579 -27.88 21.21 -3.77
N GLU A 580 -28.42 21.14 -4.99
CA GLU A 580 -27.85 20.27 -6.06
C GLU A 580 -26.87 20.96 -7.04
N ALA A 581 -26.57 22.26 -6.90
CA ALA A 581 -25.71 22.99 -7.84
C ALA A 581 -24.29 23.27 -7.30
N LYS A 582 -23.36 22.31 -7.42
CA LYS A 582 -21.95 22.41 -6.95
C LYS A 582 -21.09 23.55 -7.57
N VAL A 583 -21.53 24.20 -8.65
CA VAL A 583 -20.74 25.22 -9.37
C VAL A 583 -21.06 26.65 -8.88
N ILE A 584 -22.16 26.84 -8.13
CA ILE A 584 -22.59 28.14 -7.59
C ILE A 584 -22.36 28.23 -6.07
N THR A 585 -22.02 27.12 -5.41
CA THR A 585 -21.84 27.06 -3.95
C THR A 585 -20.61 27.81 -3.46
N GLU A 586 -19.51 27.91 -4.23
CA GLU A 586 -18.26 28.48 -3.73
C GLU A 586 -18.31 30.01 -3.52
N PRO A 587 -18.84 30.83 -4.46
CA PRO A 587 -19.00 32.27 -4.24
C PRO A 587 -19.97 32.58 -3.10
N PHE A 588 -21.10 31.87 -2.99
CA PHE A 588 -22.09 32.08 -1.93
C PHE A 588 -21.57 31.66 -0.55
N SER A 589 -20.79 30.58 -0.47
CA SER A 589 -20.10 30.16 0.76
C SER A 589 -19.11 31.23 1.25
N ARG A 590 -18.40 31.89 0.32
CA ARG A 590 -17.46 32.97 0.63
C ARG A 590 -18.17 34.25 1.07
N VAL A 591 -19.26 34.63 0.40
CA VAL A 591 -20.12 35.75 0.82
C VAL A 591 -20.73 35.49 2.21
N ARG A 592 -21.13 34.25 2.51
CA ARG A 592 -21.58 33.84 3.84
C ARG A 592 -20.48 33.97 4.89
N ALA A 593 -19.26 33.54 4.60
CA ALA A 593 -18.13 33.69 5.52
C ALA A 593 -17.84 35.17 5.81
N LEU A 594 -17.89 36.03 4.80
CA LEU A 594 -17.72 37.48 4.94
C LEU A 594 -18.85 38.13 5.76
N LEU A 595 -20.12 37.78 5.49
CA LEU A 595 -21.27 38.26 6.26
C LEU A 595 -21.25 37.77 7.72
N ALA A 596 -20.89 36.51 7.96
CA ALA A 596 -20.73 35.97 9.31
C ALA A 596 -19.60 36.68 10.08
N THR A 597 -18.52 37.01 9.40
CA THR A 597 -17.41 37.79 9.98
C THR A 597 -17.87 39.21 10.32
N PHE A 598 -18.66 39.85 9.44
CA PHE A 598 -19.23 41.18 9.66
C PHE A 598 -20.22 41.22 10.83
N VAL A 599 -21.13 40.23 10.93
CA VAL A 599 -22.08 40.07 12.05
C VAL A 599 -21.34 39.79 13.36
N ALA A 600 -20.29 38.97 13.33
CA ALA A 600 -19.45 38.73 14.51
C ALA A 600 -18.72 40.00 14.97
N THR A 601 -18.19 40.81 14.04
CA THR A 601 -17.52 42.07 14.40
C THR A 601 -18.48 43.18 14.84
N SER A 602 -19.71 43.22 14.34
CA SER A 602 -20.73 44.20 14.74
C SER A 602 -21.38 43.86 16.08
N HIS A 603 -21.51 42.57 16.43
CA HIS A 603 -21.95 42.15 17.78
C HIS A 603 -20.91 42.40 18.88
N ILE A 604 -19.61 42.48 18.54
CA ILE A 604 -18.58 42.89 19.50
C ILE A 604 -18.68 44.39 19.81
N GLY A 605 -19.09 45.22 18.84
CA GLY A 605 -19.35 46.66 19.06
C GLY A 605 -20.61 46.94 19.89
N ALA A 606 -21.68 46.16 19.72
CA ALA A 606 -22.95 46.35 20.43
C ALA A 606 -22.97 45.82 21.88
N LYS A 607 -21.91 45.12 22.32
CA LYS A 607 -21.69 44.72 23.74
C LYS A 607 -20.72 45.65 24.48
N GLN A 608 -20.13 46.64 23.79
CA GLN A 608 -19.27 47.68 24.35
C GLN A 608 -19.88 49.09 24.30
N MET A 609 -21.17 49.19 23.93
CA MET A 609 -22.08 50.28 24.29
C MET A 609 -23.12 49.74 25.27
#